data_AF-A0A0J8V8V2-F1
#
_entry.id   AF-A0A0J8V8V2-F1
#
_cell.length_a   1.000
_cell.length_b   1.000
_cell.length_c   1.000
_cell.angle_alpha   90.00
_cell.angle_beta   90.00
_cell.angle_gamma   90.00
#
_symmetry.space_group_name_H-M   'P 1'
#
loop_
_entity.id
_entity.type
_entity.pdbx_description
1 polymer ?
#
loop_
_entity_poly.entity_id
_entity_poly.type
_entity_poly.pdbx_seq_one_letter_code
_entity_poly.pdbx_strand_id
1 'polypeptide(L)'
;MSSQLKRVNYSIYLDLVKSQSDRFAVGVMQKWVDERKQLVENPSDAAALHSSLHMHKTIYLAGMYMYLLSPALSQGLVDNLGKDTVDIPTLRRQLEICGFQLDNAETTDLSGMLEQIKGAVDFSSVNQGLAELQQSVMDLRHLDREGPAGEENTAQADLSEASLVAVTQAMQAQFQPLQAQLMEVEARLSGQDSTSTEKAEIIRAMAEQQAIALDQQNQQLAEIKALLEAQRQASELAAEQAASAKQAAQEMAELKAMLKAQTQMIRNLSLNAPAAETKAAVPEDEPDLSQRIASVQKIKKKGLF
;
A
#
# COMPACT_ATOMS: atom_id res chain seq x y z
N MET A 1 -32.79 44.66 30.11
CA MET A 1 -31.59 44.16 29.44
C MET A 1 -30.38 44.45 30.33
N SER A 2 -30.12 43.59 31.31
CA SER A 2 -28.97 43.73 32.21
C SER A 2 -27.67 43.58 31.44
N SER A 3 -26.72 44.50 31.62
CA SER A 3 -25.36 44.43 31.06
C SER A 3 -24.81 43.00 31.19
N GLN A 4 -24.56 42.33 30.05
CA GLN A 4 -23.99 40.97 30.02
C GLN A 4 -22.55 40.93 30.53
N LEU A 5 -21.89 42.08 30.68
CA LEU A 5 -20.52 42.18 31.15
C LEU A 5 -20.48 42.75 32.57
N LYS A 6 -19.82 42.02 33.47
CA LYS A 6 -19.53 42.45 34.84
C LYS A 6 -18.03 42.72 34.97
N ARG A 7 -17.67 43.97 35.25
CA ARG A 7 -16.28 44.35 35.53
C ARG A 7 -15.94 44.03 36.98
N VAL A 8 -14.84 43.31 37.17
CA VAL A 8 -14.26 43.03 38.50
C VAL A 8 -12.89 43.72 38.55
N ASN A 9 -12.64 44.50 39.59
CA ASN A 9 -11.34 45.11 39.83
C ASN A 9 -10.57 44.24 40.82
N TYR A 10 -9.37 43.83 40.42
CA TYR A 10 -8.48 43.00 41.23
C TYR A 10 -7.08 43.60 41.17
N SER A 11 -6.41 43.68 42.31
CA SER A 11 -5.05 44.21 42.43
C SER A 11 -4.20 43.19 43.18
N ILE A 12 -3.00 42.92 42.65
CA ILE A 12 -2.01 42.05 43.26
C ILE A 12 -0.74 42.82 43.54
N TYR A 13 -0.09 42.47 44.64
CA TYR A 13 1.23 42.96 44.98
C TYR A 13 2.24 41.84 44.76
N LEU A 14 3.37 42.19 44.17
CA LEU A 14 4.46 41.28 43.86
C LEU A 14 5.66 41.65 44.74
N ASP A 15 6.26 40.66 45.43
CA ASP A 15 7.43 40.83 46.29
C ASP A 15 8.71 40.60 45.50
N LEU A 16 9.27 41.70 44.99
CA LEU A 16 10.49 41.72 44.19
C LEU A 16 11.74 41.30 44.98
N VAL A 17 11.69 41.26 46.31
CA VAL A 17 12.85 40.91 47.14
C VAL A 17 12.86 39.42 47.40
N LYS A 18 11.71 38.87 47.82
CA LYS A 18 11.63 37.48 48.29
C LYS A 18 11.31 36.48 47.19
N SER A 19 10.58 36.88 46.14
CA SER A 19 10.14 35.97 45.08
C SER A 19 10.89 36.24 43.78
N GLN A 20 11.62 35.22 43.29
CA GLN A 20 12.24 35.27 41.96
C GLN A 20 11.19 35.32 40.85
N SER A 21 10.09 34.58 41.03
CA SER A 21 8.98 34.48 40.08
C SER A 21 8.25 35.82 39.95
N ASP A 22 8.12 36.55 41.06
CA ASP A 22 7.54 37.90 41.08
C ASP A 22 8.43 38.90 40.33
N ARG A 23 9.76 38.86 40.56
CA ARG A 23 10.72 39.67 39.79
C ARG A 23 10.61 39.39 38.29
N PHE A 24 10.57 38.11 37.93
CA PHE A 24 10.46 37.70 36.54
C PHE A 24 9.14 38.17 35.92
N ALA A 25 8.02 37.98 36.63
CA ALA A 25 6.70 38.42 36.19
C ALA A 25 6.64 39.94 35.95
N VAL A 26 7.22 40.75 36.83
CA VAL A 26 7.29 42.22 36.61
C VAL A 26 8.11 42.57 35.37
N GLY A 27 9.23 41.89 35.12
CA GLY A 27 10.02 42.11 33.90
C GLY A 27 9.23 41.80 32.62
N VAL A 28 8.48 40.69 32.62
CA VAL A 28 7.61 40.31 31.49
C VAL A 28 6.47 41.31 31.31
N MET A 29 5.82 41.73 32.41
CA MET A 29 4.73 42.72 32.35
C MET A 29 5.20 44.07 31.83
N GLN A 30 6.39 44.52 32.24
CA GLN A 30 6.96 45.79 31.75
C GLN A 30 7.23 45.73 30.24
N LYS A 31 7.80 44.61 29.76
CA LYS A 31 8.02 44.38 28.33
C LYS A 31 6.70 44.46 27.54
N TRP A 32 5.63 43.83 28.02
CA TRP A 32 4.32 43.89 27.37
C TRP A 32 3.70 45.29 27.37
N VAL A 33 3.94 46.10 28.41
CA VAL A 33 3.52 47.51 28.42
C VAL A 33 4.24 48.29 27.32
N ASP A 34 5.53 48.07 27.13
CA ASP A 34 6.32 48.79 26.14
C ASP A 34 5.99 48.33 24.71
N GLU A 35 5.79 47.03 24.49
CA GLU A 35 5.28 46.49 23.22
C GLU A 35 3.90 47.06 22.88
N ARG A 36 3.00 47.16 23.86
CA ARG A 36 1.68 47.75 23.62
C ARG A 36 1.76 49.22 23.18
N LYS A 37 2.68 50.01 23.76
CA LYS A 37 2.88 51.41 23.32
C LYS A 37 3.26 51.46 21.83
N GLN A 38 4.16 50.58 21.39
CA GLN A 38 4.57 50.49 19.99
C GLN A 38 3.41 50.07 19.07
N LEU A 39 2.58 49.12 19.50
CA LEU A 39 1.41 48.66 18.71
C LEU A 39 0.32 49.73 18.59
N VAL A 40 0.21 50.67 19.53
CA VAL A 40 -0.74 51.79 19.46
C VAL A 40 -0.31 52.82 18.41
N GLU A 41 0.99 52.92 18.12
CA GLU A 41 1.53 53.87 17.14
C GLU A 41 1.30 53.40 15.69
N ASN A 42 1.06 52.10 15.47
CA ASN A 42 0.91 51.50 14.14
C ASN A 42 -0.53 51.01 13.85
N PRO A 43 -1.24 51.60 12.88
CA PRO A 43 -2.61 51.19 12.53
C PRO A 43 -2.73 49.77 11.94
N SER A 44 -1.64 49.23 11.40
CA SER A 44 -1.60 47.88 10.81
C SER A 44 -1.65 46.76 11.85
N ASP A 45 -1.41 47.08 13.13
CA ASP A 45 -1.25 46.09 14.21
C ASP A 45 -2.52 45.90 15.06
N ALA A 46 -3.69 46.31 14.54
CA ALA A 46 -4.95 46.32 15.27
C ALA A 46 -5.33 44.95 15.89
N ALA A 47 -5.03 43.85 15.21
CA ALA A 47 -5.29 42.49 15.71
C ALA A 47 -4.36 42.12 16.90
N ALA A 48 -3.07 42.45 16.81
CA ALA A 48 -2.11 42.24 17.87
C ALA A 48 -2.43 43.11 19.10
N LEU A 49 -2.83 44.36 18.86
CA LEU A 49 -3.30 45.27 19.91
C LEU A 49 -4.50 44.69 20.65
N HIS A 50 -5.51 44.18 19.92
CA HIS A 50 -6.69 43.54 20.51
C HIS A 50 -6.33 42.33 21.38
N SER A 51 -5.42 41.46 20.90
CA SER A 51 -4.91 40.33 21.70
C SER A 51 -4.23 40.79 22.98
N SER A 52 -3.39 41.84 22.89
CA SER A 52 -2.66 42.39 24.04
C SER A 52 -3.60 42.90 25.14
N LEU A 53 -4.77 43.45 24.80
CA LEU A 53 -5.74 43.98 25.75
C LEU A 53 -6.36 42.89 26.63
N HIS A 54 -6.50 41.68 26.10
CA HIS A 54 -7.14 40.56 26.79
C HIS A 54 -6.17 39.57 27.43
N MET A 55 -4.87 39.73 27.21
CA MET A 55 -3.83 38.85 27.72
C MET A 55 -3.90 38.64 29.25
N HIS A 56 -4.03 39.71 30.05
CA HIS A 56 -4.12 39.57 31.52
C HIS A 56 -5.35 38.76 31.97
N LYS A 57 -6.49 38.92 31.27
CA LYS A 57 -7.69 38.13 31.54
C LYS A 57 -7.43 36.65 31.26
N THR A 58 -6.80 36.32 30.15
CA THR A 58 -6.46 34.94 29.78
C THR A 58 -5.51 34.31 30.80
N ILE A 59 -4.46 35.02 31.21
CA ILE A 59 -3.49 34.54 32.21
C ILE A 59 -4.19 34.27 33.55
N TYR A 60 -5.00 35.21 34.03
CA TYR A 60 -5.72 35.05 35.29
C TYR A 60 -6.70 33.86 35.25
N LEU A 61 -7.47 33.73 34.17
CA LEU A 61 -8.39 32.61 34.01
C LEU A 61 -7.66 31.27 33.96
N ALA A 62 -6.57 31.17 33.20
CA ALA A 62 -5.76 29.96 33.12
C ALA A 62 -5.19 29.58 34.50
N GLY A 63 -4.60 30.53 35.22
CA GLY A 63 -4.10 30.32 36.57
C GLY A 63 -5.20 29.93 37.56
N MET A 64 -6.40 30.52 37.44
CA MET A 64 -7.53 30.18 38.29
C MET A 64 -8.03 28.76 38.03
N TYR A 65 -8.19 28.34 36.77
CA TYR A 65 -8.57 26.97 36.45
C TYR A 65 -7.50 25.96 36.88
N MET A 66 -6.23 26.31 36.73
CA MET A 66 -5.12 25.47 37.22
C MET A 66 -5.15 25.31 38.74
N TYR A 67 -5.43 26.39 39.47
CA TYR A 67 -5.58 26.36 40.94
C TYR A 67 -6.77 25.51 41.37
N LEU A 68 -7.88 25.55 40.61
CA LEU A 68 -9.06 24.70 40.84
C LEU A 68 -8.78 23.22 40.56
N LEU A 69 -7.87 22.89 39.63
CA LEU A 69 -7.44 21.51 39.39
C LEU A 69 -6.53 20.99 40.50
N SER A 70 -5.53 21.78 40.90
CA SER A 70 -4.65 21.45 42.01
C SER A 70 -3.97 22.70 42.57
N PRO A 71 -4.28 23.10 43.82
CA PRO A 71 -3.61 24.21 44.48
C PRO A 71 -2.10 23.97 44.63
N ALA A 72 -1.71 22.71 44.87
CA ALA A 72 -0.31 22.30 44.99
C ALA A 72 0.46 22.51 43.68
N LEU A 73 -0.18 22.27 42.52
CA LEU A 73 0.42 22.53 41.21
C LEU A 73 0.66 24.01 40.99
N SER A 74 -0.35 24.85 41.21
CA SER A 74 -0.18 26.30 41.03
C SER A 74 0.92 26.86 41.92
N GLN A 75 1.00 26.42 43.17
CA GLN A 75 2.06 26.84 44.08
C GLN A 75 3.43 26.30 43.65
N GLY A 76 3.52 25.01 43.29
CA GLY A 76 4.75 24.39 42.83
C GLY A 76 5.33 25.06 41.57
N LEU A 77 4.47 25.50 40.66
CA LEU A 77 4.89 26.27 39.49
C LEU A 77 5.44 27.65 39.88
N VAL A 78 4.78 28.35 40.81
CA VAL A 78 5.28 29.64 41.32
C VAL A 78 6.63 29.49 42.01
N ASP A 79 6.84 28.41 42.77
CA ASP A 79 8.07 28.22 43.55
C ASP A 79 9.27 27.75 42.69
N ASN A 80 9.02 27.06 41.57
CA ASN A 80 10.06 26.41 40.78
C ASN A 80 10.29 27.01 39.38
N LEU A 81 9.32 27.74 38.82
CA LEU A 81 9.48 28.42 37.54
C LEU A 81 10.02 29.84 37.76
N GLY A 82 11.21 30.07 37.23
CA GLY A 82 11.85 31.38 37.15
C GLY A 82 12.44 31.57 35.75
N LYS A 83 13.14 32.69 35.55
CA LYS A 83 13.66 33.13 34.24
C LYS A 83 14.35 32.03 33.42
N ASP A 84 15.17 31.21 34.06
CA ASP A 84 15.99 30.19 33.39
C ASP A 84 15.34 28.80 33.37
N THR A 85 14.16 28.66 33.98
CA THR A 85 13.45 27.37 34.13
C THR A 85 12.06 27.38 33.50
N VAL A 86 11.68 28.47 32.80
CA VAL A 86 10.44 28.49 31.99
C VAL A 86 10.67 27.71 30.69
N ASP A 87 10.65 26.39 30.79
CA ASP A 87 10.68 25.48 29.66
C ASP A 87 9.68 24.33 29.82
N ILE A 88 9.37 23.68 28.69
CA ILE A 88 8.43 22.54 28.64
C ILE A 88 8.91 21.36 29.53
N PRO A 89 10.22 20.99 29.55
CA PRO A 89 10.71 19.94 30.43
C PRO A 89 10.48 20.21 31.93
N THR A 90 10.71 21.43 32.39
CA THR A 90 10.50 21.83 33.78
C THR A 90 9.02 21.81 34.12
N LEU A 91 8.16 22.31 33.22
CA LEU A 91 6.70 22.23 33.39
C LEU A 91 6.23 20.78 33.52
N ARG A 92 6.70 19.87 32.64
CA ARG A 92 6.39 18.44 32.70
C ARG A 92 6.79 17.84 34.05
N ARG A 93 8.01 18.11 34.51
CA ARG A 93 8.50 17.63 35.80
C ARG A 93 7.62 18.12 36.96
N GLN A 94 7.19 19.38 36.94
CA GLN A 94 6.32 19.92 38.00
C GLN A 94 4.94 19.28 38.00
N LEU A 95 4.39 18.99 36.81
CA LEU A 95 3.14 18.26 36.67
C LEU A 95 3.29 16.83 37.21
N GLU A 96 4.37 16.13 36.88
CA GLU A 96 4.68 14.79 37.43
C GLU A 96 4.82 14.78 38.96
N ILE A 97 5.53 15.78 39.53
CA ILE A 97 5.66 15.94 40.99
C ILE A 97 4.29 16.10 41.66
N CYS A 98 3.36 16.77 40.99
CA CYS A 98 2.00 16.96 41.49
C CYS A 98 1.07 15.76 41.25
N GLY A 99 1.62 14.65 40.75
CA GLY A 99 0.89 13.39 40.53
C GLY A 99 0.20 13.29 39.16
N PHE A 100 0.47 14.21 38.23
CA PHE A 100 -0.02 14.11 36.86
C PHE A 100 0.90 13.18 36.07
N GLN A 101 0.36 12.03 35.65
CA GLN A 101 1.04 11.15 34.72
C GLN A 101 0.91 11.75 33.33
N LEU A 102 1.96 12.47 32.91
CA LEU A 102 2.11 12.87 31.54
C LEU A 102 2.71 11.66 30.82
N ASP A 103 1.84 10.84 30.22
CA ASP A 103 2.32 9.87 29.25
C ASP A 103 3.23 10.60 28.27
N ASN A 104 4.40 10.04 27.97
CA ASN A 104 5.28 10.51 26.90
C ASN A 104 4.64 10.27 25.52
N ALA A 105 3.36 10.58 25.37
CA ALA A 105 2.49 10.29 24.24
C ALA A 105 2.90 11.01 22.94
N GLU A 106 4.00 11.77 22.92
CA GLU A 106 4.50 12.41 21.70
C GLU A 106 6.02 12.23 21.45
N THR A 107 6.74 11.51 22.32
CA THR A 107 8.14 11.12 22.05
C THR A 107 8.31 9.60 21.96
N THR A 108 7.48 8.85 22.68
CA THR A 108 7.39 7.40 22.51
C THR A 108 6.70 7.03 21.19
N ASP A 109 5.90 7.93 20.61
CA ASP A 109 5.24 7.69 19.32
C ASP A 109 6.03 8.19 18.13
N LEU A 110 6.99 9.13 18.26
CA LEU A 110 7.87 9.48 17.13
C LEU A 110 9.01 8.48 16.98
N SER A 111 9.65 8.05 18.06
CA SER A 111 10.63 6.96 17.98
C SER A 111 9.91 5.63 17.72
N GLY A 112 8.74 5.42 18.33
CA GLY A 112 7.88 4.26 18.08
C GLY A 112 7.35 4.22 16.65
N MET A 113 6.81 5.31 16.10
CA MET A 113 6.43 5.40 14.68
C MET A 113 7.64 5.38 13.76
N LEU A 114 8.81 5.91 14.12
CA LEU A 114 9.99 5.82 13.26
C LEU A 114 10.55 4.40 13.25
N GLU A 115 10.46 3.66 14.37
CA GLU A 115 10.83 2.24 14.51
C GLU A 115 9.75 1.30 13.94
N GLN A 116 8.49 1.71 13.97
CA GLN A 116 7.34 1.02 13.37
C GLN A 116 7.22 1.35 11.88
N ILE A 117 7.69 2.52 11.42
CA ILE A 117 8.01 2.80 10.02
C ILE A 117 9.25 2.01 9.66
N LYS A 118 10.33 1.97 10.45
CA LYS A 118 11.50 1.10 10.16
C LYS A 118 11.13 -0.38 10.10
N GLY A 119 10.18 -0.82 10.94
CA GLY A 119 9.66 -2.18 11.01
C GLY A 119 8.56 -2.49 9.98
N ALA A 120 7.78 -1.49 9.54
CA ALA A 120 6.86 -1.61 8.40
C ALA A 120 7.58 -1.42 7.05
N VAL A 121 8.75 -0.79 7.09
CA VAL A 121 9.81 -0.72 6.05
C VAL A 121 10.76 -1.92 6.25
N ASP A 122 10.35 -2.94 7.03
CA ASP A 122 10.96 -4.25 6.90
C ASP A 122 10.46 -4.88 5.59
N PHE A 123 11.15 -4.48 4.52
CA PHE A 123 11.03 -5.09 3.20
C PHE A 123 11.43 -6.56 3.22
N SER A 124 11.72 -7.20 4.37
CA SER A 124 11.86 -8.65 4.48
C SER A 124 10.66 -9.37 3.88
N SER A 125 9.43 -8.91 4.13
CA SER A 125 8.21 -9.50 3.57
C SER A 125 8.11 -9.34 2.04
N VAL A 126 8.47 -8.17 1.50
CA VAL A 126 8.48 -7.89 0.06
C VAL A 126 9.63 -8.62 -0.63
N ASN A 127 10.82 -8.67 -0.02
CA ASN A 127 11.98 -9.42 -0.51
C ASN A 127 11.76 -10.92 -0.42
N GLN A 128 11.05 -11.41 0.61
CA GLN A 128 10.65 -12.80 0.75
C GLN A 128 9.61 -13.15 -0.31
N GLY A 129 8.62 -12.28 -0.53
CA GLY A 129 7.67 -12.43 -1.63
C GLY A 129 8.33 -12.37 -3.02
N LEU A 130 9.38 -11.58 -3.19
CA LEU A 130 10.19 -11.52 -4.41
C LEU A 130 11.04 -12.79 -4.58
N ALA A 131 11.62 -13.32 -3.50
CA ALA A 131 12.38 -14.55 -3.50
C ALA A 131 11.49 -15.77 -3.78
N GLU A 132 10.29 -15.81 -3.22
CA GLU A 132 9.27 -16.83 -3.52
C GLU A 132 8.80 -16.74 -4.97
N LEU A 133 8.64 -15.54 -5.52
CA LEU A 133 8.31 -15.35 -6.93
C LEU A 133 9.46 -15.84 -7.84
N GLN A 134 10.71 -15.53 -7.49
CA GLN A 134 11.88 -16.06 -8.19
C GLN A 134 11.95 -17.59 -8.14
N GLN A 135 11.63 -18.19 -7.00
CA GLN A 135 11.62 -19.64 -6.81
C GLN A 135 10.50 -20.31 -7.63
N SER A 136 9.28 -19.77 -7.59
CA SER A 136 8.14 -20.28 -8.36
C SER A 136 8.38 -20.18 -9.88
N VAL A 137 9.08 -19.12 -10.32
CA VAL A 137 9.53 -18.97 -11.71
C VAL A 137 10.62 -19.97 -12.07
N MET A 138 11.55 -20.29 -11.16
CA MET A 138 12.52 -21.38 -11.38
C MET A 138 11.87 -22.76 -11.45
N ASP A 139 10.84 -23.03 -10.64
CA ASP A 139 10.12 -24.30 -10.68
C ASP A 139 9.33 -24.47 -11.98
N LEU A 140 8.74 -23.38 -12.51
CA LEU A 140 8.13 -23.36 -13.84
C LEU A 140 9.15 -23.64 -14.96
N ARG A 141 10.42 -23.19 -14.82
CA ARG A 141 11.50 -23.54 -15.77
C ARG A 141 11.84 -25.04 -15.78
N HIS A 142 11.69 -25.72 -14.65
CA HIS A 142 11.98 -27.15 -14.55
C HIS A 142 10.90 -28.02 -15.17
N LEU A 143 9.63 -27.59 -15.09
CA LEU A 143 8.50 -28.31 -15.70
C LEU A 143 8.51 -28.26 -17.24
N ASP A 144 8.97 -27.15 -17.84
CA ASP A 144 9.07 -27.02 -19.31
C ASP A 144 10.26 -27.77 -19.93
N ARG A 145 11.23 -28.24 -19.12
CA ARG A 145 12.49 -28.85 -19.61
C ARG A 145 12.49 -30.39 -19.62
N GLU A 146 11.47 -31.05 -19.06
CA GLU A 146 11.33 -32.51 -19.06
C GLU A 146 10.39 -33.07 -20.16
N GLY A 147 10.10 -32.30 -21.21
CA GLY A 147 9.47 -32.81 -22.43
C GLY A 147 10.51 -33.30 -23.45
N PRO A 148 10.41 -34.53 -24.00
CA PRO A 148 11.39 -35.02 -24.96
C PRO A 148 11.24 -34.31 -26.31
N ALA A 149 12.33 -33.66 -26.74
CA ALA A 149 12.70 -33.33 -28.12
C ALA A 149 11.57 -32.77 -29.03
N GLY A 150 11.45 -31.44 -29.06
CA GLY A 150 10.77 -30.70 -30.11
C GLY A 150 11.37 -29.31 -30.24
N GLU A 151 12.36 -29.18 -31.12
CA GLU A 151 12.92 -27.90 -31.57
C GLU A 151 11.82 -27.11 -32.29
N GLU A 152 11.12 -26.19 -31.62
CA GLU A 152 10.37 -25.07 -32.22
C GLU A 152 9.60 -24.27 -31.15
N ASN A 153 10.27 -23.68 -30.13
CA ASN A 153 9.70 -22.50 -29.45
C ASN A 153 10.65 -21.70 -28.53
N THR A 154 11.93 -21.56 -28.88
CA THR A 154 12.88 -20.79 -28.06
C THR A 154 12.58 -19.28 -28.01
N ALA A 155 11.93 -18.72 -29.03
CA ALA A 155 11.70 -17.27 -29.11
C ALA A 155 10.60 -16.75 -28.16
N GLN A 156 9.68 -17.59 -27.70
CA GLN A 156 8.55 -17.17 -26.85
C GLN A 156 8.89 -17.23 -25.35
N ALA A 157 9.88 -18.04 -24.95
CA ALA A 157 10.41 -18.11 -23.59
C ALA A 157 11.42 -16.98 -23.28
N ASP A 158 12.23 -16.55 -24.26
CA ASP A 158 13.18 -15.44 -24.08
C ASP A 158 12.49 -14.08 -23.86
N LEU A 159 11.29 -13.89 -24.44
CA LEU A 159 10.49 -12.67 -24.28
C LEU A 159 9.85 -12.55 -22.89
N SER A 160 9.47 -13.66 -22.26
CA SER A 160 8.93 -13.64 -20.90
C SER A 160 10.05 -13.44 -19.87
N GLU A 161 11.25 -14.01 -20.10
CA GLU A 161 12.42 -13.84 -19.22
C GLU A 161 12.94 -12.39 -19.21
N ALA A 162 13.11 -11.77 -20.39
CA ALA A 162 13.53 -10.38 -20.48
C ALA A 162 12.48 -9.41 -19.92
N SER A 163 11.20 -9.69 -20.13
CA SER A 163 10.09 -8.89 -19.59
C SER A 163 10.00 -9.00 -18.06
N LEU A 164 10.24 -10.19 -17.48
CA LEU A 164 10.21 -10.40 -16.03
C LEU A 164 11.39 -9.74 -15.31
N VAL A 165 12.59 -9.83 -15.90
CA VAL A 165 13.77 -9.13 -15.38
C VAL A 165 13.56 -7.61 -15.49
N ALA A 166 12.99 -7.13 -16.59
CA ALA A 166 12.64 -5.72 -16.74
C ALA A 166 11.60 -5.25 -15.71
N VAL A 167 10.58 -6.07 -15.41
CA VAL A 167 9.59 -5.78 -14.37
C VAL A 167 10.23 -5.75 -12.98
N THR A 168 11.09 -6.73 -12.66
CA THR A 168 11.79 -6.79 -11.37
C THR A 168 12.74 -5.61 -11.19
N GLN A 169 13.48 -5.26 -12.25
CA GLN A 169 14.43 -4.15 -12.27
C GLN A 169 13.73 -2.79 -12.26
N ALA A 170 12.56 -2.67 -12.91
CA ALA A 170 11.70 -1.48 -12.83
C ALA A 170 11.10 -1.30 -11.43
N MET A 171 10.70 -2.40 -10.77
CA MET A 171 10.25 -2.37 -9.37
C MET A 171 11.38 -1.87 -8.46
N GLN A 172 12.59 -2.43 -8.62
CA GLN A 172 13.76 -2.04 -7.84
C GLN A 172 14.18 -0.57 -8.09
N ALA A 173 14.06 -0.10 -9.33
CA ALA A 173 14.31 1.30 -9.70
C ALA A 173 13.27 2.27 -9.09
N GLN A 174 12.03 1.83 -8.82
CA GLN A 174 11.04 2.64 -8.11
C GLN A 174 11.31 2.79 -6.60
N PHE A 175 12.10 1.90 -5.99
CA PHE A 175 12.45 2.00 -4.56
C PHE A 175 13.58 3.00 -4.27
N GLN A 176 14.47 3.22 -5.24
CA GLN A 176 15.57 4.20 -5.15
C GLN A 176 15.12 5.63 -4.80
N PRO A 177 14.12 6.23 -5.48
CA PRO A 177 13.67 7.59 -5.15
C PRO A 177 13.01 7.69 -3.77
N LEU A 178 12.33 6.64 -3.30
CA LEU A 178 11.71 6.63 -1.98
C LEU A 178 12.76 6.62 -0.86
N GLN A 179 13.85 5.85 -1.03
CA GLN A 179 14.99 5.88 -0.11
C GLN A 179 15.71 7.24 -0.13
N ALA A 180 15.86 7.86 -1.30
CA ALA A 180 16.46 9.19 -1.41
C ALA A 180 15.62 10.26 -0.72
N GLN A 181 14.29 10.20 -0.84
CA GLN A 181 13.37 11.12 -0.16
C GLN A 181 13.40 10.96 1.36
N LEU A 182 13.49 9.72 1.87
CA LEU A 182 13.68 9.47 3.31
C LEU A 182 14.98 10.09 3.82
N MET A 183 16.08 9.91 3.08
CA MET A 183 17.38 10.48 3.44
C MET A 183 17.39 12.02 3.38
N GLU A 184 16.69 12.61 2.41
CA GLU A 184 16.55 14.08 2.31
C GLU A 184 15.72 14.66 3.45
N VAL A 185 14.64 13.99 3.85
CA VAL A 185 13.80 14.43 4.97
C VAL A 185 14.52 14.26 6.30
N GLU A 186 15.29 13.19 6.48
CA GLU A 186 16.17 13.00 7.64
C GLU A 186 17.22 14.13 7.73
N ALA A 187 17.80 14.52 6.60
CA ALA A 187 18.69 15.68 6.51
C ALA A 187 17.97 17.01 6.85
N ARG A 188 16.72 17.20 6.39
CA ARG A 188 15.93 18.42 6.68
C ARG A 188 15.46 18.49 8.13
N LEU A 189 15.16 17.36 8.75
CA LEU A 189 14.81 17.26 10.17
C LEU A 189 16.01 17.54 11.09
N SER A 190 17.22 17.20 10.64
CA SER A 190 18.49 17.55 11.31
C SER A 190 18.82 19.06 11.26
N GLY A 191 18.20 19.81 10.35
CA GLY A 191 18.25 21.27 10.29
C GLY A 191 17.51 21.93 11.45
N GLN A 192 18.18 22.87 12.13
CA GLN A 192 17.76 23.43 13.44
C GLN A 192 16.59 24.44 13.41
N ASP A 193 16.03 24.79 12.25
CA ASP A 193 15.19 26.01 12.14
C ASP A 193 13.68 25.80 11.92
N SER A 194 13.15 24.57 11.93
CA SER A 194 11.70 24.31 11.77
C SER A 194 11.02 24.10 13.12
N THR A 195 9.85 24.71 13.31
CA THR A 195 9.08 24.60 14.55
C THR A 195 8.63 23.16 14.80
N SER A 196 8.50 22.73 16.06
CA SER A 196 8.12 21.36 16.42
C SER A 196 6.81 20.91 15.77
N THR A 197 5.89 21.84 15.54
CA THR A 197 4.60 21.62 14.86
C THR A 197 4.75 21.42 13.36
N GLU A 198 5.58 22.20 12.67
CA GLU A 198 5.86 22.01 11.24
C GLU A 198 6.60 20.69 10.99
N LYS A 199 7.53 20.32 11.88
CA LYS A 199 8.22 19.02 11.81
C LYS A 199 7.22 17.86 11.94
N ALA A 200 6.26 17.95 12.85
CA ALA A 200 5.23 16.93 13.03
C ALA A 200 4.27 16.82 11.84
N GLU A 201 3.86 17.94 11.26
CA GLU A 201 3.00 17.95 10.06
C GLU A 201 3.72 17.38 8.83
N ILE A 202 5.00 17.70 8.63
CA ILE A 202 5.83 17.13 7.55
C ILE A 202 5.98 15.62 7.72
N ILE A 203 6.25 15.14 8.94
CA ILE A 203 6.37 13.70 9.22
C ILE A 203 5.04 12.98 8.96
N ARG A 204 3.91 13.56 9.39
CA ARG A 204 2.58 12.97 9.19
C ARG A 204 2.19 12.91 7.71
N ALA A 205 2.38 14.00 6.97
CA ALA A 205 2.10 14.04 5.54
C ALA A 205 2.98 13.04 4.77
N MET A 206 4.24 12.87 5.17
CA MET A 206 5.14 11.88 4.57
C MET A 206 4.71 10.44 4.89
N ALA A 207 4.31 10.15 6.14
CA ALA A 207 3.83 8.83 6.54
C ALA A 207 2.56 8.44 5.78
N GLU A 208 1.62 9.39 5.61
CA GLU A 208 0.41 9.19 4.80
C GLU A 208 0.76 8.95 3.33
N GLN A 209 1.69 9.72 2.77
CA GLN A 209 2.12 9.55 1.38
C GLN A 209 2.84 8.22 1.14
N GLN A 210 3.65 7.75 2.10
CA GLN A 210 4.30 6.44 2.04
C GLN A 210 3.31 5.29 2.20
N ALA A 211 2.32 5.40 3.09
CA ALA A 211 1.29 4.39 3.26
C ALA A 211 0.50 4.20 1.96
N ILE A 212 0.13 5.29 1.29
CA ILE A 212 -0.55 5.26 -0.01
C ILE A 212 0.34 4.62 -1.09
N ALA A 213 1.63 4.96 -1.13
CA ALA A 213 2.57 4.40 -2.10
C ALA A 213 2.78 2.88 -1.90
N LEU A 214 2.87 2.43 -0.64
CA LEU A 214 3.03 1.02 -0.30
C LEU A 214 1.77 0.21 -0.64
N ASP A 215 0.59 0.76 -0.38
CA ASP A 215 -0.69 0.11 -0.72
C ASP A 215 -0.84 -0.06 -2.24
N GLN A 216 -0.51 0.99 -3.02
CA GLN A 216 -0.49 0.92 -4.48
C GLN A 216 0.49 -0.13 -5.00
N GLN A 217 1.68 -0.27 -4.38
CA GLN A 217 2.64 -1.31 -4.78
C GLN A 217 2.18 -2.72 -4.42
N ASN A 218 1.58 -2.92 -3.26
CA ASN A 218 1.02 -4.21 -2.87
C ASN A 218 -0.10 -4.63 -3.83
N GLN A 219 -0.91 -3.66 -4.27
CA GLN A 219 -1.95 -3.90 -5.27
C GLN A 219 -1.35 -4.33 -6.62
N GLN A 220 -0.31 -3.64 -7.10
CA GLN A 220 0.39 -4.03 -8.33
C GLN A 220 1.03 -5.42 -8.24
N LEU A 221 1.63 -5.76 -7.09
CA LEU A 221 2.26 -7.06 -6.87
C LEU A 221 1.21 -8.19 -6.83
N ALA A 222 0.04 -7.92 -6.24
CA ALA A 222 -1.09 -8.84 -6.28
C ALA A 222 -1.61 -9.06 -7.71
N GLU A 223 -1.71 -8.02 -8.52
CA GLU A 223 -2.10 -8.12 -9.93
C GLU A 223 -1.10 -8.95 -10.75
N ILE A 224 0.21 -8.73 -10.56
CA ILE A 224 1.25 -9.52 -11.24
C ILE A 224 1.19 -10.99 -10.82
N LYS A 225 1.01 -11.27 -9.52
CA LYS A 225 0.84 -12.65 -9.02
C LYS A 225 -0.39 -13.32 -9.65
N ALA A 226 -1.53 -12.63 -9.69
CA ALA A 226 -2.75 -13.15 -10.30
C ALA A 226 -2.56 -13.45 -11.79
N LEU A 227 -1.83 -12.61 -12.52
CA LEU A 227 -1.56 -12.80 -13.94
C LEU A 227 -0.65 -14.01 -14.19
N LEU A 228 0.39 -14.18 -13.37
CA LEU A 228 1.28 -15.35 -13.43
C LEU A 228 0.55 -16.66 -13.10
N GLU A 229 -0.33 -16.65 -12.10
CA GLU A 229 -1.10 -17.83 -11.72
C GLU A 229 -2.15 -18.19 -12.79
N ALA A 230 -2.79 -17.18 -13.41
CA ALA A 230 -3.64 -17.39 -14.57
C ALA A 230 -2.87 -17.98 -15.77
N GLN A 231 -1.63 -17.52 -16.01
CA GLN A 231 -0.77 -18.05 -17.06
C GLN A 231 -0.38 -19.51 -16.80
N ARG A 232 -0.08 -19.86 -15.54
CA ARG A 232 0.21 -21.24 -15.13
C ARG A 232 -1.00 -22.16 -15.31
N GLN A 233 -2.19 -21.73 -14.91
CA GLN A 233 -3.40 -22.52 -15.12
C GLN A 233 -3.69 -22.72 -16.61
N ALA A 234 -3.43 -21.70 -17.44
CA ALA A 234 -3.57 -21.81 -18.88
C ALA A 234 -2.57 -22.79 -19.51
N SER A 235 -1.32 -22.84 -19.03
CA SER A 235 -0.32 -23.81 -19.52
C SER A 235 -0.64 -25.25 -19.07
N GLU A 236 -1.09 -25.44 -17.84
CA GLU A 236 -1.53 -26.75 -17.33
C GLU A 236 -2.73 -27.30 -18.15
N LEU A 237 -3.74 -26.46 -18.42
CA LEU A 237 -4.87 -26.81 -19.28
C LEU A 237 -4.44 -27.14 -20.71
N ALA A 238 -3.49 -26.39 -21.27
CA ALA A 238 -2.95 -26.67 -22.60
C ALA A 238 -2.19 -28.01 -22.64
N ALA A 239 -1.44 -28.34 -21.59
CA ALA A 239 -0.73 -29.61 -21.46
C ALA A 239 -1.70 -30.81 -21.34
N GLU A 240 -2.76 -30.68 -20.55
CA GLU A 240 -3.80 -31.72 -20.43
C GLU A 240 -4.54 -31.94 -21.76
N GLN A 241 -4.89 -30.86 -22.47
CA GLN A 241 -5.51 -30.97 -23.80
C GLN A 241 -4.56 -31.63 -24.81
N ALA A 242 -3.27 -31.31 -24.78
CA ALA A 242 -2.27 -31.96 -25.63
C ALA A 242 -2.12 -33.46 -25.30
N ALA A 243 -2.16 -33.84 -24.02
CA ALA A 243 -2.12 -35.24 -23.59
C ALA A 243 -3.37 -36.02 -24.04
N SER A 244 -4.56 -35.43 -23.86
CA SER A 244 -5.82 -36.01 -24.32
C SER A 244 -5.86 -36.17 -25.86
N ALA A 245 -5.39 -35.17 -26.60
CA ALA A 245 -5.27 -35.24 -28.05
C ALA A 245 -4.32 -36.36 -28.52
N LYS A 246 -3.20 -36.59 -27.81
CA LYS A 246 -2.29 -37.70 -28.08
C LYS A 246 -2.95 -39.06 -27.84
N GLN A 247 -3.71 -39.21 -26.75
CA GLN A 247 -4.43 -40.45 -26.46
C GLN A 247 -5.50 -40.72 -27.54
N ALA A 248 -6.30 -39.72 -27.90
CA ALA A 248 -7.29 -39.84 -28.98
C ALA A 248 -6.64 -40.20 -30.33
N ALA A 249 -5.44 -39.66 -30.62
CA ALA A 249 -4.70 -40.01 -31.82
C ALA A 249 -4.20 -41.47 -31.81
N GLN A 250 -3.77 -41.99 -30.66
CA GLN A 250 -3.37 -43.39 -30.49
C GLN A 250 -4.56 -44.34 -30.67
N GLU A 251 -5.70 -44.04 -30.05
CA GLU A 251 -6.94 -44.81 -30.21
C GLU A 251 -7.41 -44.82 -31.68
N MET A 252 -7.34 -43.67 -32.37
CA MET A 252 -7.64 -43.62 -33.80
C MET A 252 -6.64 -44.41 -34.66
N ALA A 253 -5.36 -44.44 -34.29
CA ALA A 253 -4.36 -45.25 -34.99
C ALA A 253 -4.63 -46.75 -34.79
N GLU A 254 -4.99 -47.18 -33.57
CA GLU A 254 -5.35 -48.56 -33.26
C GLU A 254 -6.62 -49.01 -33.99
N LEU A 255 -7.67 -48.20 -33.97
CA LEU A 255 -8.90 -48.47 -34.72
C LEU A 255 -8.65 -48.57 -36.23
N LYS A 256 -7.80 -47.71 -36.78
CA LYS A 256 -7.38 -47.79 -38.20
C LYS A 256 -6.59 -49.07 -38.47
N ALA A 257 -5.71 -49.49 -37.58
CA ALA A 257 -4.96 -50.74 -37.72
C ALA A 257 -5.90 -51.96 -37.68
N MET A 258 -6.87 -51.96 -36.76
CA MET A 258 -7.88 -53.01 -36.64
C MET A 258 -8.77 -53.08 -37.88
N LEU A 259 -9.25 -51.94 -38.39
CA LEU A 259 -10.01 -51.86 -39.65
C LEU A 259 -9.19 -52.37 -40.84
N LYS A 260 -7.90 -52.03 -40.91
CA LYS A 260 -7.02 -52.52 -41.97
C LYS A 260 -6.83 -54.04 -41.89
N ALA A 261 -6.67 -54.59 -40.68
CA ALA A 261 -6.58 -56.02 -40.45
C ALA A 261 -7.89 -56.75 -40.82
N GLN A 262 -9.05 -56.19 -40.43
CA GLN A 262 -10.36 -56.72 -40.83
C GLN A 262 -10.55 -56.69 -42.35
N THR A 263 -10.16 -55.59 -42.99
CA THR A 263 -10.22 -55.45 -44.46
C THR A 263 -9.32 -56.47 -45.16
N GLN A 264 -8.13 -56.75 -44.62
CA GLN A 264 -7.25 -57.81 -45.12
C GLN A 264 -7.85 -59.20 -44.92
N MET A 265 -8.49 -59.47 -43.76
CA MET A 265 -9.18 -60.73 -43.51
C MET A 265 -10.35 -60.92 -44.50
N ILE A 266 -11.18 -59.90 -44.71
CA ILE A 266 -12.26 -59.92 -45.70
C ILE A 266 -11.70 -60.17 -47.11
N ARG A 267 -10.60 -59.50 -47.48
CA ARG A 267 -9.94 -59.74 -48.78
C ARG A 267 -9.40 -61.15 -48.90
N ASN A 268 -8.78 -61.71 -47.86
CA ASN A 268 -8.28 -63.08 -47.86
C ASN A 268 -9.42 -64.11 -47.93
N LEU A 269 -10.53 -63.88 -47.21
CA LEU A 269 -11.74 -64.71 -47.29
C LEU A 269 -12.40 -64.61 -48.67
N SER A 270 -12.41 -63.42 -49.28
CA SER A 270 -12.90 -63.19 -50.65
C SER A 270 -11.99 -63.80 -51.72
N LEU A 271 -10.68 -63.91 -51.49
CA LEU A 271 -9.71 -64.51 -52.41
C LEU A 271 -9.61 -66.04 -52.25
N ASN A 272 -9.92 -66.58 -51.08
CA ASN A 272 -10.01 -68.03 -50.82
C ASN A 272 -11.43 -68.61 -51.02
N ALA A 273 -12.39 -67.80 -51.49
CA ALA A 273 -13.67 -68.33 -51.94
C ALA A 273 -13.46 -69.12 -53.25
N PRO A 274 -13.85 -70.40 -53.32
CA PRO A 274 -13.78 -71.14 -54.57
C PRO A 274 -14.72 -70.49 -55.59
N ALA A 275 -14.23 -70.33 -56.82
CA ALA A 275 -15.01 -69.84 -57.94
C ALA A 275 -16.25 -70.72 -58.13
N ALA A 276 -17.43 -70.14 -57.89
CA ALA A 276 -18.71 -70.65 -58.34
C ALA A 276 -19.50 -69.49 -58.93
N GLU A 277 -19.69 -69.55 -60.24
CA GLU A 277 -20.58 -68.71 -61.04
C GLU A 277 -22.03 -68.84 -60.54
N THR A 278 -22.79 -67.73 -60.45
CA THR A 278 -24.08 -67.54 -61.16
C THR A 278 -24.75 -66.19 -60.85
N LYS A 279 -24.88 -65.39 -61.93
CA LYS A 279 -25.99 -64.53 -62.39
C LYS A 279 -27.17 -64.11 -61.48
N ALA A 280 -27.59 -62.85 -61.73
CA ALA A 280 -28.88 -62.14 -61.47
C ALA A 280 -29.01 -61.44 -60.10
N ALA A 281 -29.57 -60.24 -59.91
CA ALA A 281 -30.11 -59.18 -60.77
C ALA A 281 -30.60 -58.00 -59.89
N VAL A 282 -30.02 -56.80 -60.08
CA VAL A 282 -30.59 -55.40 -59.99
C VAL A 282 -31.24 -54.91 -58.65
N PRO A 283 -31.60 -53.61 -58.49
CA PRO A 283 -30.87 -52.61 -57.67
C PRO A 283 -31.68 -52.10 -56.45
N GLU A 284 -31.04 -51.69 -55.36
CA GLU A 284 -31.72 -50.81 -54.39
C GLU A 284 -30.81 -49.68 -53.90
N ASP A 285 -31.38 -48.48 -54.09
CA ASP A 285 -30.94 -47.15 -53.69
C ASP A 285 -30.39 -47.06 -52.26
N GLU A 286 -29.08 -46.86 -52.13
CA GLU A 286 -28.54 -46.11 -51.01
C GLU A 286 -28.61 -44.61 -51.37
N PRO A 287 -29.33 -43.77 -50.60
CA PRO A 287 -29.39 -42.34 -50.88
C PRO A 287 -28.02 -41.70 -50.65
N ASP A 288 -27.40 -41.30 -51.75
CA ASP A 288 -26.17 -40.52 -51.88
C ASP A 288 -26.07 -39.40 -50.82
N LEU A 289 -25.13 -39.57 -49.88
CA LEU A 289 -24.79 -38.60 -48.83
C LEU A 289 -24.51 -37.19 -49.40
N SER A 290 -24.12 -37.10 -50.67
CA SER A 290 -23.91 -35.83 -51.37
C SER A 290 -25.21 -35.00 -51.52
N GLN A 291 -26.37 -35.64 -51.68
CA GLN A 291 -27.66 -34.94 -51.74
C GLN A 291 -28.09 -34.41 -50.35
N ARG A 292 -27.77 -35.13 -49.27
CA ARG A 292 -28.03 -34.66 -47.90
C ARG A 292 -27.14 -33.48 -47.50
N ILE A 293 -25.89 -33.44 -47.95
CA ILE A 293 -25.00 -32.29 -47.68
C ILE A 293 -25.46 -31.06 -48.48
N ALA A 294 -25.93 -31.24 -49.72
CA ALA A 294 -26.45 -30.14 -50.54
C ALA A 294 -27.76 -29.52 -49.99
N SER A 295 -28.64 -30.31 -49.36
CA SER A 295 -29.86 -29.80 -48.73
C SER A 295 -29.58 -29.02 -47.44
N VAL A 296 -28.61 -29.46 -46.63
CA VAL A 296 -28.17 -28.76 -45.41
C VAL A 296 -27.54 -27.40 -45.73
N GLN A 297 -26.74 -27.31 -46.81
CA GLN A 297 -26.18 -26.03 -47.26
C GLN A 297 -27.26 -25.08 -47.81
N LYS A 298 -28.30 -25.59 -48.48
CA LYS A 298 -29.45 -24.78 -48.93
C LYS A 298 -30.31 -24.26 -47.77
N ILE A 299 -30.46 -25.02 -46.69
CA ILE A 299 -31.18 -24.59 -45.49
C ILE A 299 -30.40 -23.48 -44.77
N LYS A 300 -29.07 -23.61 -44.66
CA LYS A 300 -28.21 -22.57 -44.07
C LYS A 300 -28.20 -21.26 -44.88
N LYS A 301 -28.38 -21.34 -46.20
CA LYS A 301 -28.44 -20.17 -47.09
C LYS A 301 -29.82 -19.46 -47.11
N LYS A 302 -30.86 -20.05 -46.50
CA LYS A 302 -32.21 -19.49 -46.41
C LYS A 302 -32.53 -18.80 -45.08
N GLY A 303 -31.57 -18.66 -44.16
CA GLY A 303 -31.65 -17.73 -43.03
C GLY A 303 -32.87 -17.95 -42.11
N LEU A 304 -33.00 -19.16 -41.56
CA LEU A 304 -33.75 -19.38 -40.32
C LEU A 304 -32.73 -19.92 -39.32
N PHE A 305 -32.57 -19.20 -38.20
CA PHE A 305 -31.46 -19.19 -37.23
C PHE A 305 -30.30 -18.26 -37.60
#